data_AF-A0A822DI60-F1
#
_entry.id   AF-A0A822DI60-F1
#
_cell.length_a   1.000
_cell.length_b   1.000
_cell.length_c   1.000
_cell.angle_alpha   90.00
_cell.angle_beta   90.00
_cell.angle_gamma   90.00
#
_symmetry.space_group_name_H-M   'P 1'
#
loop_
_entity.id
_entity.type
_entity.pdbx_description
1 polymer ?
#
loop_
_entity_poly.entity_id
_entity_poly.type
_entity_poly.pdbx_seq_one_letter_code
_entity_poly.pdbx_strand_id
1 'polypeptide(L)'
;MVLQGEWAQLVDKTLRLSKMIDKRIWQSELMRAPRFEKKTIYKHIHHVPKLELDVHVSPITRLTLKIELAIATDFQWNDKIHGIAK
;
A
#
# COMPACT_ATOMS: atom_id res chain seq x y z
N MET A 1 -18.07 6.78 -24.75
CA MET A 1 -18.49 6.50 -23.36
C MET A 1 -18.01 5.11 -22.94
N VAL A 2 -16.71 4.81 -23.13
CA VAL A 2 -16.11 3.46 -22.93
C VAL A 2 -15.22 3.39 -21.68
N LEU A 3 -15.02 4.51 -20.97
CA LEU A 3 -13.94 4.62 -19.98
C LEU A 3 -14.42 4.81 -18.53
N GLN A 4 -15.57 4.27 -18.13
CA GLN A 4 -15.97 4.27 -16.70
C GLN A 4 -15.98 2.86 -16.07
N GLY A 5 -16.34 1.82 -16.83
CA GLY A 5 -16.36 0.45 -16.32
C GLY A 5 -14.99 -0.16 -16.07
N GLU A 6 -14.02 0.06 -16.96
CA GLU A 6 -12.69 -0.55 -16.86
C GLU A 6 -11.83 0.07 -15.76
N TRP A 7 -11.91 1.39 -15.58
CA TRP A 7 -11.24 2.10 -14.48
C TRP A 7 -11.84 1.73 -13.12
N ALA A 8 -13.16 1.55 -13.03
CA ALA A 8 -13.80 1.03 -11.82
C ALA A 8 -13.28 -0.37 -11.46
N GLN A 9 -13.17 -1.26 -12.45
CA GLN A 9 -12.59 -2.60 -12.25
C GLN A 9 -11.11 -2.54 -11.83
N LEU A 10 -10.34 -1.61 -12.37
CA LEU A 10 -8.94 -1.42 -12.00
C LEU A 10 -8.79 -0.91 -10.57
N VAL A 11 -9.61 0.07 -10.17
CA VAL A 11 -9.65 0.60 -8.81
C VAL A 11 -10.06 -0.50 -7.83
N ASP A 12 -11.08 -1.31 -8.14
CA ASP A 12 -11.50 -2.43 -7.31
C ASP A 12 -10.41 -3.50 -7.17
N LYS A 13 -9.71 -3.84 -8.27
CA LYS A 13 -8.58 -4.77 -8.23
C LYS A 13 -7.43 -4.23 -7.38
N THR A 14 -7.13 -2.94 -7.51
CA THR A 14 -6.07 -2.27 -6.74
C THR A 14 -6.42 -2.21 -5.25
N LEU A 15 -7.66 -1.85 -4.93
CA LEU A 15 -8.18 -1.82 -3.56
C LEU A 15 -8.19 -3.21 -2.94
N ARG A 16 -8.57 -4.25 -3.71
CA ARG A 16 -8.51 -5.64 -3.26
C ARG A 16 -7.08 -6.08 -2.99
N LEU A 17 -6.12 -5.71 -3.84
CA LEU A 17 -4.70 -5.99 -3.63
C LEU A 17 -4.19 -5.33 -2.34
N SER A 18 -4.49 -4.04 -2.11
CA SER A 18 -4.14 -3.34 -0.87
C SER A 18 -4.70 -4.07 0.36
N LYS A 19 -6.00 -4.38 0.35
CA LYS A 19 -6.66 -5.11 1.44
C LYS A 19 -6.07 -6.50 1.68
N MET A 20 -5.62 -7.19 0.62
CA MET A 20 -4.97 -8.49 0.73
C MET A 20 -3.61 -8.39 1.40
N ILE A 21 -2.85 -7.34 1.13
CA ILE A 21 -1.54 -7.05 1.75
C ILE A 21 -1.75 -6.75 3.24
N ASP A 22 -2.64 -5.80 3.55
CA ASP A 22 -2.90 -5.34 4.93
C ASP A 22 -3.39 -6.47 5.85
N LYS A 23 -4.34 -7.29 5.36
CA LYS A 23 -4.96 -8.35 6.17
C LYS A 23 -4.22 -9.69 6.11
N ARG A 24 -3.04 -9.75 5.48
CA ARG A 24 -2.28 -10.99 5.23
C ARG A 24 -3.10 -12.12 4.58
N ILE A 25 -4.15 -11.78 3.80
CA ILE A 25 -5.07 -12.75 3.16
C ILE A 25 -4.42 -13.41 1.92
N TRP A 26 -3.30 -12.86 1.44
CA TRP A 26 -2.55 -13.42 0.31
C TRP A 26 -2.15 -14.90 0.52
N GLN A 27 -1.91 -15.35 1.76
CA GLN A 27 -1.56 -16.75 2.03
C GLN A 27 -2.67 -17.75 1.67
N SER A 28 -3.93 -17.43 1.97
CA SER A 28 -5.07 -18.33 1.76
C SER A 28 -5.65 -18.24 0.35
N GLU A 29 -5.69 -17.04 -0.25
CA GLU A 29 -6.21 -16.86 -1.61
C GLU A 29 -5.24 -17.38 -2.69
N LEU A 30 -3.91 -17.33 -2.46
CA LEU A 30 -2.94 -17.90 -3.39
C LEU A 30 -2.99 -19.43 -3.44
N MET A 31 -3.50 -20.10 -2.39
CA MET A 31 -3.77 -21.55 -2.45
C MET A 31 -4.81 -21.90 -3.52
N ARG A 32 -5.73 -20.98 -3.83
CA ARG A 32 -6.77 -21.16 -4.85
C ARG A 32 -6.28 -20.85 -6.26
N ALA A 33 -5.14 -20.16 -6.40
CA ALA A 33 -4.55 -19.78 -7.68
C ALA A 33 -3.06 -20.19 -7.74
N PRO A 34 -2.76 -21.46 -8.05
CA PRO A 34 -1.38 -22.00 -8.03
C PRO A 34 -0.48 -21.46 -9.15
N ARG A 35 -0.97 -20.52 -9.96
CA ARG A 35 -0.23 -19.91 -11.08
C ARG A 35 0.97 -19.07 -10.64
N PHE A 36 1.04 -18.68 -9.37
CA PHE A 36 2.14 -17.90 -8.83
C PHE A 36 2.87 -18.65 -7.73
N GLU A 37 4.21 -18.64 -7.79
CA GLU A 37 5.04 -19.20 -6.75
C GLU A 37 4.94 -18.37 -5.46
N LYS A 38 4.52 -19.01 -4.36
CA LYS A 38 4.40 -18.37 -3.03
C LYS A 38 5.67 -17.63 -2.60
N LYS A 39 6.84 -18.16 -2.94
CA LYS A 39 8.16 -17.60 -2.56
C LYS A 39 8.43 -16.27 -3.25
N THR A 40 8.02 -16.13 -4.52
CA THR A 40 8.22 -14.91 -5.29
C THR A 40 7.31 -13.81 -4.77
N ILE A 41 6.03 -14.11 -4.53
CA ILE A 41 5.08 -13.13 -3.99
C ILE A 41 5.48 -12.69 -2.57
N TYR A 42 5.87 -13.62 -1.70
CA TYR A 42 6.31 -13.28 -0.34
C TYR A 42 7.43 -12.24 -0.33
N LYS A 43 8.43 -12.42 -1.20
CA LYS A 43 9.53 -11.48 -1.35
C LYS A 43 9.09 -10.10 -1.85
N HIS A 44 8.09 -10.02 -2.73
CA HIS A 44 7.67 -8.74 -3.30
C HIS A 44 6.68 -7.99 -2.39
N ILE A 45 5.85 -8.69 -1.62
CA ILE A 45 4.88 -8.06 -0.71
C ILE A 45 5.59 -7.20 0.35
N HIS A 46 6.72 -7.67 0.89
CA HIS A 46 7.48 -6.91 1.89
C HIS A 46 8.21 -5.68 1.32
N HIS A 47 8.39 -5.64 0.01
CA HIS A 47 8.94 -4.47 -0.68
C HIS A 47 7.85 -3.44 -1.01
N VAL A 48 6.56 -3.75 -0.91
CA VAL A 48 5.52 -2.76 -1.22
C VAL A 48 5.61 -1.60 -0.24
N PRO A 49 5.72 -0.34 -0.70
CA PRO A 49 5.88 0.81 0.19
C PRO A 49 4.61 1.03 1.00
N LYS A 50 4.61 0.53 2.23
CA LYS A 50 3.56 0.76 3.23
C LYS A 50 4.04 1.84 4.20
N LEU A 51 3.25 2.90 4.33
CA LEU A 51 3.50 4.00 5.25
C LEU A 51 2.35 4.08 6.25
N GLU A 52 2.69 4.16 7.51
CA GLU A 52 1.75 4.44 8.59
C GLU A 52 1.90 5.91 8.97
N LEU A 53 0.77 6.64 8.88
CA LEU A 53 0.71 8.07 9.14
C LEU A 53 -0.11 8.28 10.41
N ASP A 54 0.48 8.93 11.40
CA ASP A 54 -0.21 9.40 12.60
C ASP A 54 -0.16 10.93 12.64
N VAL A 55 -1.27 11.55 13.03
CA VAL A 55 -1.45 13.00 12.95
C VAL A 55 -1.99 13.50 14.28
N HIS A 56 -1.19 14.30 14.96
CA HIS A 56 -1.62 15.04 16.14
C HIS A 56 -1.90 16.50 15.77
N VAL A 57 -3.13 16.96 16.01
CA VAL A 57 -3.55 18.33 15.71
C VAL A 57 -3.84 19.07 17.01
N SER A 58 -3.18 20.20 17.22
CA SER A 58 -3.42 21.08 18.37
C SER A 58 -3.63 22.53 17.93
N PRO A 59 -4.64 23.24 18.45
CA PRO A 59 -4.83 24.65 18.13
C PRO A 59 -3.76 25.52 18.82
N ILE A 60 -3.16 26.46 18.07
CA ILE A 60 -2.22 27.44 18.62
C ILE A 60 -2.94 28.78 18.85
N THR A 61 -3.73 29.20 17.86
CA THR A 61 -4.55 30.43 17.93
C THR A 61 -5.92 30.19 17.29
N ARG A 62 -6.82 31.18 17.33
CA ARG A 62 -8.14 31.11 16.69
C ARG A 62 -8.12 30.82 15.19
N LEU A 63 -6.99 31.03 14.53
CA LEU A 63 -6.83 30.87 13.08
C LEU A 63 -5.66 29.94 12.69
N THR A 64 -4.93 29.36 13.65
CA THR A 64 -3.77 28.51 13.34
C THR A 64 -3.80 27.20 14.12
N LEU A 65 -3.55 26.11 13.40
CA LEU A 65 -3.42 24.75 13.94
C LEU A 65 -1.96 24.30 13.79
N LYS A 66 -1.42 23.70 14.85
CA LYS A 66 -0.21 22.91 14.79
C LYS A 66 -0.59 21.50 14.36
N ILE A 67 0.11 20.99 13.36
CA ILE A 67 -0.03 19.61 12.89
C ILE A 67 1.32 18.94 13.10
N GLU A 68 1.35 17.91 13.93
CA GLU A 68 2.48 17.02 14.11
C GLU A 68 2.18 15.73 13.34
N LEU A 69 2.88 15.53 12.23
CA LEU A 69 2.76 14.35 11.40
C LEU A 69 3.90 13.38 11.74
N ALA A 70 3.56 12.21 12.27
CA ALA A 70 4.48 11.11 12.44
C ALA A 70 4.34 10.14 11.26
N ILE A 71 5.44 9.87 10.57
CA ILE A 71 5.50 8.95 9.43
C ILE A 71 6.36 7.76 9.84
N ALA A 72 5.76 6.57 9.86
CA ALA A 72 6.48 5.32 10.05
C ALA A 72 6.47 4.51 8.76
N THR A 73 7.64 3.98 8.37
CA THR A 73 7.79 3.11 7.20
C THR A 73 7.65 1.65 7.63
N ASP A 74 6.70 0.91 7.06
CA ASP A 74 6.48 -0.53 7.31
C ASP A 74 6.76 -1.35 6.04
N PHE A 75 7.95 -1.18 5.46
CA PHE A 75 8.38 -1.97 4.31
C PHE A 75 9.91 -2.08 4.22
N GLN A 76 10.37 -3.06 3.45
CA GLN A 76 11.79 -3.25 3.17
C GLN A 76 12.18 -2.41 1.95
N TRP A 77 13.11 -1.48 2.15
CA TRP A 77 13.68 -0.72 1.05
C TRP A 77 14.56 -1.61 0.16
N ASN A 78 14.50 -1.38 -1.15
CA ASN A 78 15.31 -2.09 -2.13
C ASN A 78 15.70 -1.12 -3.24
N ASP A 79 16.98 -0.76 -3.33
CA ASP A 79 17.48 0.26 -4.26
C ASP A 79 17.21 -0.04 -5.73
N LYS A 80 17.08 -1.32 -6.11
CA LYS A 80 16.78 -1.72 -7.49
C LYS A 80 15.32 -1.45 -7.89
N ILE A 81 14.42 -1.36 -6.90
CA ILE A 81 12.98 -1.20 -7.09
C ILE A 81 12.53 0.22 -6.73
N HIS A 82 13.07 0.76 -5.64
CA HIS A 82 12.68 2.04 -5.03
C HIS A 82 13.69 3.16 -5.25
N GLY A 83 14.88 2.84 -5.75
CA GLY A 83 15.88 3.84 -6.07
C GLY A 83 15.35 4.85 -7.07
N ILE A 84 15.99 6.02 -7.09
CA ILE A 84 15.68 7.04 -8.09
C ILE A 84 16.01 6.47 -9.47
N ALA A 85 15.02 6.45 -10.37
CA ALA A 85 15.25 6.13 -11.76
C ALA A 85 16.27 7.13 -12.33
N LYS A 86 17.48 6.66 -12.60
CA LYS A 86 18.51 7.43 -13.28
C LYS A 86 18.25 7.50 -14.78
#